data_AF-A0A7X1ZT78-F1
#
_entry.id   AF-A0A7X1ZT78-F1
#
_cell.length_a   1.000
_cell.length_b   1.000
_cell.length_c   1.000
_cell.angle_alpha   90.00
_cell.angle_beta   90.00
_cell.angle_gamma   90.00
#
_symmetry.space_group_name_H-M   'P 1'
#
loop_
_entity.id
_entity.type
_entity.pdbx_description
1 polymer ?
#
loop_
_entity_poly.entity_id
_entity_poly.type
_entity_poly.pdbx_seq_one_letter_code
_entity_poly.pdbx_strand_id
1 'polypeptide(L)' 'MTVSALNKSGSPASYVIAKPYTNVAAPGGDDYGETEIYSTIDGGEYDWMSGTSMAAPHATGLAGLMLDLNPDLKPYIQR' A
#
# COMPACT_ATOMS: atom_id res chain seq x y z
N MET A 1 5.64 10.05 5.18
CA MET A 1 5.91 8.96 4.21
C MET A 1 4.70 8.84 3.29
N THR A 2 4.90 8.90 1.99
CA THR A 2 3.86 8.77 0.96
C THR A 2 3.98 7.40 0.29
N VAL A 3 2.84 6.75 0.04
CA VAL A 3 2.77 5.42 -0.58
C VAL A 3 1.96 5.52 -1.87
N SER A 4 2.56 5.08 -2.98
CA SER A 4 1.87 4.94 -4.27
C SER A 4 1.38 3.51 -4.50
N ALA A 5 0.41 3.35 -5.39
CA ALA A 5 -0.17 2.05 -5.74
C ALA A 5 0.48 1.42 -6.98
N LEU A 6 0.74 0.12 -6.92
CA LEU A 6 1.14 -0.70 -8.06
C LEU A 6 0.01 -1.66 -8.44
N ASN A 7 -0.09 -1.96 -9.74
CA ASN A 7 -0.90 -3.04 -10.27
C ASN A 7 -0.16 -4.40 -10.13
N LYS A 8 -0.85 -5.48 -10.50
CA LYS A 8 -0.33 -6.86 -10.42
C LYS A 8 0.99 -7.08 -11.19
N SER A 9 1.23 -6.30 -12.24
CA SER A 9 2.46 -6.37 -13.05
C SER A 9 3.62 -5.56 -12.46
N GLY A 10 3.43 -4.93 -11.30
CA GLY A 10 4.43 -4.06 -10.67
C GLY A 10 4.57 -2.69 -11.35
N SER A 11 3.67 -2.34 -12.27
CA SER A 11 3.60 -1.02 -12.87
C SER A 11 2.69 -0.09 -12.05
N PRO A 12 2.82 1.24 -12.14
CA PRO A 12 1.88 2.16 -11.52
C PRO A 12 0.44 1.84 -11.92
N ALA A 13 -0.49 1.82 -10.95
CA ALA A 13 -1.90 1.60 -11.25
C ALA A 13 -2.47 2.74 -12.10
N SER A 14 -3.52 2.48 -12.89
CA SER A 14 -4.06 3.44 -13.87
C SER A 14 -4.50 4.78 -13.27
N TYR A 15 -4.97 4.78 -12.01
CA TYR A 15 -5.39 5.97 -11.27
C TYR A 15 -4.24 6.73 -10.58
N VAL A 16 -3.02 6.19 -10.59
CA VAL A 16 -1.87 6.82 -9.94
C VAL A 16 -1.37 8.01 -10.76
N ILE A 17 -1.31 9.16 -10.10
CA ILE A 17 -0.62 10.33 -10.61
C ILE A 17 0.79 10.33 -10.03
N ALA A 18 1.81 10.12 -10.88
CA ALA A 18 3.21 10.15 -10.46
C ALA A 18 3.55 11.51 -9.84
N LYS A 19 3.96 11.51 -8.56
CA LYS A 19 4.37 12.71 -7.82
C LYS A 19 5.82 12.58 -7.36
N PRO A 20 6.63 13.65 -7.47
CA PRO A 20 8.06 13.62 -7.11
C PRO A 20 8.30 13.35 -5.61
N TYR A 21 7.28 13.51 -4.78
CA TYR A 21 7.36 13.27 -3.34
C TYR A 21 6.95 11.85 -2.92
N THR A 22 6.79 10.91 -3.86
CA THR A 22 6.46 9.51 -3.55
C THR A 22 7.67 8.82 -2.90
N ASN A 23 7.54 8.36 -1.66
CA ASN A 23 8.64 7.70 -0.97
C ASN A 23 8.74 6.20 -1.31
N VAL A 24 7.61 5.52 -1.36
CA VAL A 24 7.53 4.07 -1.65
C VAL A 24 6.30 3.75 -2.49
N ALA A 25 6.28 2.56 -3.08
CA ALA A 25 5.12 2.01 -3.76
C ALA A 25 4.81 0.61 -3.25
N ALA A 26 3.52 0.25 -3.18
CA ALA A 26 3.05 -1.04 -2.72
C ALA A 26 1.83 -1.49 -3.53
N PRO A 27 1.41 -2.77 -3.46
CA PRO A 27 0.24 -3.26 -4.17
C PRO A 27 -1.04 -2.54 -3.73
N GLY A 28 -1.65 -1.81 -4.66
CA GLY A 28 -2.94 -1.14 -4.44
C GLY A 28 -4.01 -1.57 -5.45
N GLY A 29 -3.64 -2.43 -6.40
CA GLY A 29 -4.54 -2.95 -7.43
C GLY A 29 -4.88 -1.95 -8.52
N ASP A 30 -5.68 -2.38 -9.49
CA ASP A 30 -6.12 -1.58 -10.65
C ASP A 30 -7.60 -1.82 -10.93
N ASP A 31 -8.30 -0.82 -11.48
CA ASP A 31 -9.78 -0.72 -11.64
C ASP A 31 -10.38 -1.67 -12.70
N TYR A 32 -9.73 -2.80 -12.96
CA TYR A 32 -10.12 -3.76 -14.01
C TYR A 32 -10.52 -5.13 -13.45
N GLY A 33 -11.15 -5.19 -12.27
CA GLY A 33 -11.90 -6.36 -11.73
C GLY A 33 -11.09 -7.63 -11.42
N GLU A 34 -9.93 -7.83 -12.04
CA GLU A 34 -9.06 -9.01 -11.86
C GLU A 34 -7.71 -8.67 -11.21
N THR A 35 -7.53 -7.39 -10.87
CA THR A 35 -6.28 -6.86 -10.33
C THR A 35 -6.47 -6.04 -9.06
N GLU A 36 -7.66 -6.05 -8.48
CA GLU A 36 -7.99 -5.35 -7.24
C GLU A 36 -7.39 -6.07 -6.02
N ILE A 37 -7.40 -5.40 -4.86
CA ILE A 37 -6.94 -5.96 -3.59
C ILE A 37 -8.16 -6.49 -2.83
N TYR A 38 -8.16 -7.79 -2.56
CA TYR A 38 -9.17 -8.42 -1.73
C TYR A 38 -8.90 -8.11 -0.25
N SER A 39 -9.85 -7.48 0.43
CA SER A 39 -9.72 -7.12 1.83
C SER A 39 -11.06 -7.19 2.56
N THR A 40 -11.01 -7.16 3.89
CA THR A 40 -12.20 -7.19 4.75
C THR A 40 -13.01 -5.91 4.62
N ILE A 41 -14.32 -6.05 4.63
CA ILE A 41 -15.28 -4.95 4.79
C ILE A 41 -16.10 -5.16 6.07
N ASP A 42 -16.88 -4.14 6.45
CA ASP A 42 -17.78 -4.23 7.59
C ASP A 42 -18.78 -5.38 7.44
N GLY A 43 -19.21 -5.97 8.56
CA GLY A 43 -20.09 -7.13 8.56
C GLY A 43 -19.39 -8.49 8.49
N GLY A 44 -18.05 -8.51 8.53
CA GLY A 44 -17.26 -9.75 8.47
C GLY A 44 -17.17 -10.35 7.07
N GLU A 45 -17.48 -9.53 6.07
CA GLU A 45 -17.41 -9.87 4.66
C GLU A 45 -16.07 -9.41 4.06
N TYR A 46 -15.88 -9.70 2.78
CA TYR A 46 -14.71 -9.30 2.02
C TYR A 46 -15.15 -8.75 0.68
N ASP A 47 -14.41 -7.78 0.19
CA ASP A 47 -14.65 -7.18 -1.11
C ASP A 47 -13.34 -6.90 -1.85
N TRP A 48 -13.47 -6.72 -3.16
CA TRP A 48 -12.38 -6.33 -4.04
C TRP A 48 -12.37 -4.82 -4.16
N MET A 49 -11.25 -4.19 -3.77
CA MET A 49 -11.09 -2.74 -3.86
C MET A 49 -9.71 -2.39 -4.39
N SER A 50 -9.65 -1.33 -5.18
CA SER A 50 -8.43 -0.71 -5.66
C SER A 50 -8.20 0.64 -4.99
N GLY A 51 -6.94 1.02 -4.83
CA GLY A 51 -6.57 2.36 -4.40
C GLY A 51 -5.23 2.46 -3.69
N THR A 52 -4.73 3.69 -3.57
CA THR A 52 -3.59 3.99 -2.70
C THR A 52 -3.89 3.71 -1.22
N SER A 53 -5.18 3.78 -0.82
CA SER A 53 -5.66 3.34 0.49
C SER A 53 -5.37 1.86 0.77
N MET A 54 -5.33 1.00 -0.26
CA MET A 54 -5.00 -0.43 -0.13
C MET A 54 -3.50 -0.68 -0.21
N ALA A 55 -2.73 0.22 -0.83
CA ALA A 55 -1.27 0.20 -0.81
C ALA A 55 -0.69 0.62 0.55
N ALA A 56 -1.30 1.60 1.23
CA ALA A 56 -0.86 2.10 2.54
C ALA A 56 -0.72 1.02 3.65
N PRO A 57 -1.70 0.12 3.88
CA PRO A 57 -1.59 -0.90 4.91
C PRO A 57 -0.45 -1.89 4.65
N HIS A 58 -0.10 -2.17 3.39
CA HIS A 58 1.08 -3.00 3.07
C HIS A 58 2.38 -2.37 3.58
N ALA A 59 2.57 -1.07 3.35
CA ALA A 59 3.78 -0.36 3.83
C ALA A 59 3.83 -0.26 5.36
N THR A 60 2.69 0.03 5.99
CA THR A 60 2.62 0.13 7.46
C THR A 60 2.78 -1.23 8.15
N GLY A 61 2.23 -2.30 7.58
CA GLY A 61 2.40 -3.66 8.08
C GLY A 61 3.85 -4.11 8.02
N LEU A 62 4.57 -3.81 6.94
CA LEU A 62 6.02 -4.07 6.84
C LEU A 62 6.79 -3.27 7.91
N ALA A 63 6.48 -1.98 8.08
CA ALA A 63 7.12 -1.16 9.11
C ALA A 63 6.88 -1.72 10.53
N GLY A 64 5.67 -2.22 10.80
CA GLY A 64 5.34 -2.91 12.05
C GLY A 64 6.16 -4.20 12.24
N LEU A 65 6.30 -5.02 11.20
CA LEU A 65 7.11 -6.23 11.24
C LEU A 65 8.60 -5.93 11.47
N MET A 66 9.12 -4.87 10.85
CA MET A 66 10.49 -4.43 11.07
C MET A 66 10.73 -4.01 12.53
N LEU A 67 9.74 -3.34 13.14
CA LEU A 67 9.80 -2.94 14.54
C LEU A 67 9.70 -4.15 15.49
N ASP A 68 8.91 -5.17 15.14
CA ASP A 68 8.81 -6.41 15.92
C ASP A 68 10.13 -7.21 15.92
N LEU A 69 10.75 -7.35 14.74
CA LEU A 69 12.04 -8.04 14.60
C LEU A 69 13.20 -7.29 15.25
N ASN A 70 13.12 -5.97 15.35
CA ASN A 70 14.13 -5.14 15.97
C ASN A 70 13.46 -3.94 16.66
N PRO A 71 13.11 -4.06 17.95
CA PRO A 71 12.44 -3.02 18.71
C PRO A 71 13.24 -1.72 18.88
N ASP A 72 14.55 -1.75 18.65
CA ASP A 72 15.41 -0.56 18.73
C ASP A 72 15.36 0.30 17.47
N LEU A 73 14.71 -0.16 16.39
CA LEU A 73 14.50 0.64 15.18
C LEU A 73 13.83 1.96 15.53
N LYS A 74 14.44 3.06 15.07
CA LYS A 74 13.89 4.40 15.26
C LYS A 74 13.37 4.94 13.94
N PRO A 75 12.23 5.67 13.95
CA PRO A 75 11.75 6.32 12.76
C PRO A 75 12.80 7.32 12.26
N TYR A 76 13.09 7.28 10.96
CA TYR A 76 13.93 8.28 10.33
C TYR A 76 13.19 9.62 10.29
N ILE A 77 13.73 10.63 10.97
CA ILE A 77 13.19 11.99 10.96
C ILE A 77 13.73 12.69 9.71
N GLN A 78 12.88 12.87 8.69
CA GLN A 78 13.20 13.73 7.54
C GLN A 78 13.23 15.19 8.04
N ARG A 79 14.42 15.80 8.02
CA ARG A 79 14.61 17.25 8.24
C ARG A 79 14.53 18.01 6.93
#